data_AF-A0A1J5JJF2-F1
#
_entry.id   AF-A0A1J5JJF2-F1
#
_cell.length_a   1.000
_cell.length_b   1.000
_cell.length_c   1.000
_cell.angle_alpha   90.00
_cell.angle_beta   90.00
_cell.angle_gamma   90.00
#
_symmetry.space_group_name_H-M   'P 1'
#
loop_
_entity.id
_entity.type
_entity.pdbx_description
1 polymer ?
#
loop_
_entity_poly.entity_id
_entity_poly.type
_entity_poly.pdbx_seq_one_letter_code
_entity_poly.pdbx_strand_id
1 'polypeptide(L)'
;MPEIVIPPPLWPFAAAQSVTEVLEWRTDVLLSRAGEQRIGRRTVPREIITYQHRLDALGLAQAAELARAGATGATGATGFVGEWLLPLWHMAGWPTARVVEGASEIAVDTTVADYRALGFAALAVDGAAASLIEIASVEPARLVLVAPLGPVSAQPIIAPVRRAIMTAPLSVSRRRQSDGILSATFTLLDGADLVASVGPQYLGHDVLLDPSLLRQPLQSTLLRAVEYVDNGFGPIAVEPARDVFQRGETISLHDYGPAARWARRRWLWSRRGRQRSFWLPTWGWEFKMRAAMTSVGTLLRVAPIADLTGYVGRHIMLDLPSGPLWREITGAVADGADHRLSIAAPGVPVPIATPVHWLSHVRLDADRVEIGHNATASATSFTVIEVAP
;
A
#
# COMPACT_ATOMS: atom_id res chain seq x y z
N MET A 1 -1.39 18.12 -43.22
CA MET A 1 -1.75 16.72 -42.90
C MET A 1 -1.77 16.60 -41.39
N PRO A 2 -2.82 16.02 -40.78
CA PRO A 2 -2.76 15.68 -39.36
C PRO A 2 -1.67 14.61 -39.20
N GLU A 3 -0.78 14.84 -38.24
CA GLU A 3 0.24 13.87 -37.84
C GLU A 3 -0.46 12.63 -37.30
N ILE A 4 -0.27 11.48 -37.94
CA ILE A 4 -0.83 10.20 -37.46
C ILE A 4 0.00 9.82 -36.22
N VAL A 5 -0.52 10.14 -35.04
CA VAL A 5 0.09 9.74 -33.77
C VAL A 5 -0.17 8.24 -33.58
N ILE A 6 0.83 7.42 -33.93
CA ILE A 6 0.80 5.99 -33.67
C ILE A 6 0.93 5.79 -32.15
N PRO A 7 0.00 5.04 -31.49
CA PRO A 7 0.10 4.79 -30.07
C PRO A 7 1.38 3.98 -29.75
N PRO A 8 1.96 4.13 -28.56
CA PRO A 8 3.10 3.31 -28.16
C PRO A 8 2.75 1.82 -28.20
N PRO A 9 3.73 0.93 -28.46
CA PRO A 9 3.45 -0.50 -28.52
C PRO A 9 3.04 -1.07 -27.16
N LEU A 10 2.14 -2.05 -27.21
CA LEU A 10 1.69 -2.84 -26.06
C LEU A 10 2.79 -3.81 -25.62
N TRP A 11 3.02 -3.90 -24.30
CA TRP A 11 3.80 -5.00 -23.72
C TRP A 11 3.04 -6.32 -23.95
N PRO A 12 3.53 -7.24 -24.80
CA PRO A 12 2.70 -8.29 -25.38
C PRO A 12 2.51 -9.50 -24.45
N PHE A 13 3.31 -9.63 -23.40
CA PHE A 13 3.31 -10.79 -22.52
C PHE A 13 2.16 -10.73 -21.52
N ALA A 14 1.33 -11.77 -21.53
CA ALA A 14 0.20 -11.95 -20.64
C ALA A 14 0.63 -12.25 -19.18
N ALA A 15 -0.35 -12.46 -18.30
CA ALA A 15 -0.24 -12.43 -16.84
C ALA A 15 1.07 -13.03 -16.29
N ALA A 16 1.84 -12.16 -15.64
CA ALA A 16 3.08 -12.53 -14.96
C ALA A 16 2.79 -13.44 -13.76
N GLN A 17 3.74 -14.34 -13.44
CA GLN A 17 3.62 -15.22 -12.27
C GLN A 17 3.64 -14.42 -10.95
N SER A 18 4.43 -13.36 -10.94
CA SER A 18 4.55 -12.41 -9.86
C SER A 18 4.75 -11.01 -10.45
N VAL A 19 4.20 -10.03 -9.74
CA VAL A 19 4.38 -8.61 -10.06
C VAL A 19 4.86 -7.93 -8.80
N THR A 20 5.93 -7.17 -8.89
CA THR A 20 6.35 -6.28 -7.81
C THR A 20 5.95 -4.85 -8.18
N GLU A 21 5.14 -4.21 -7.35
CA GLU A 21 4.82 -2.79 -7.44
C GLU A 21 5.62 -2.04 -6.36
N VAL A 22 6.22 -0.93 -6.74
CA VAL A 22 6.88 -0.01 -5.81
C VAL A 22 6.21 1.34 -5.91
N LEU A 23 5.80 1.87 -4.76
CA LEU A 23 5.31 3.22 -4.60
C LEU A 23 6.40 4.06 -3.94
N GLU A 24 6.90 5.08 -4.65
CA GLU A 24 8.00 5.92 -4.19
C GLU A 24 7.58 7.40 -4.12
N TRP A 25 7.36 7.89 -2.91
CA TRP A 25 7.20 9.32 -2.61
C TRP A 25 8.56 10.00 -2.42
N ARG A 26 8.53 11.28 -2.06
CA ARG A 26 9.73 12.00 -1.64
C ARG A 26 9.31 13.05 -0.63
N THR A 27 9.79 12.91 0.60
CA THR A 27 9.41 13.75 1.73
C THR A 27 10.67 14.23 2.45
N ASP A 28 10.79 15.53 2.62
CA ASP A 28 11.81 16.10 3.49
C ASP A 28 11.27 16.17 4.92
N VAL A 29 12.01 15.59 5.86
CA VAL A 29 11.65 15.58 7.29
C VAL A 29 12.65 16.47 8.03
N LEU A 30 12.15 17.59 8.54
CA LEU A 30 12.90 18.52 9.36
C LEU A 30 12.62 18.19 10.83
N LEU A 31 13.63 17.68 11.53
CA LEU A 31 13.51 17.27 12.92
C LEU A 31 13.83 18.42 13.85
N SER A 32 13.10 18.49 14.97
CA SER A 32 13.41 19.34 16.11
C SER A 32 13.29 18.51 17.40
N ARG A 33 13.73 19.10 18.52
CA ARG A 33 13.67 18.47 19.85
C ARG A 33 12.24 18.08 20.25
N ALA A 34 11.27 18.96 19.97
CA ALA A 34 9.87 18.82 20.38
C ALA A 34 8.95 18.23 19.30
N GLY A 35 9.37 18.15 18.04
CA GLY A 35 8.50 17.70 16.96
C GLY A 35 9.20 17.58 15.62
N GLU A 36 8.42 17.43 14.55
CA GLU A 36 8.95 17.34 13.19
C GLU A 36 8.03 18.03 12.17
N GLN A 37 8.62 18.65 11.16
CA GLN A 37 7.92 19.19 10.00
C GLN A 37 8.19 18.30 8.79
N ARG A 38 7.15 18.01 8.00
CA ARG A 38 7.22 17.07 6.87
C ARG A 38 6.74 17.73 5.59
N ILE A 39 7.61 17.84 4.60
CA ILE A 39 7.33 18.51 3.33
C ILE A 39 7.37 17.49 2.19
N GLY A 40 6.20 17.14 1.65
CA GLY A 40 6.09 16.28 0.47
C GLY A 40 6.54 17.02 -0.79
N ARG A 41 7.52 16.46 -1.51
CA ARG A 41 8.07 16.96 -2.78
C ARG A 41 7.36 16.39 -4.01
N ARG A 42 6.61 15.30 -3.84
CA ARG A 42 5.77 14.70 -4.89
C ARG A 42 4.31 14.68 -4.44
N THR A 43 3.40 15.02 -5.33
CA THR A 43 1.95 14.94 -5.10
C THR A 43 1.42 13.52 -5.26
N VAL A 44 1.99 12.78 -6.22
CA VAL A 44 1.73 11.36 -6.51
C VAL A 44 3.03 10.57 -6.41
N PRO A 45 3.00 9.31 -5.96
CA PRO A 45 4.19 8.47 -5.97
C PRO A 45 4.67 8.23 -7.39
N ARG A 46 5.98 8.00 -7.54
CA ARG A 46 6.50 7.30 -8.70
C ARG A 46 6.15 5.83 -8.53
N GLU A 47 5.58 5.24 -9.56
CA GLU A 47 5.20 3.82 -9.58
C GLU A 47 6.19 3.06 -10.45
N ILE A 48 6.78 2.01 -9.87
CA ILE A 48 7.70 1.14 -10.58
C ILE A 48 7.13 -0.27 -10.53
N ILE A 49 6.92 -0.86 -11.71
CA ILE A 49 6.35 -2.19 -11.87
C ILE A 49 7.42 -3.12 -12.42
N THR A 50 7.67 -4.22 -11.72
CA THR A 50 8.55 -5.29 -12.19
C THR A 50 7.72 -6.53 -12.47
N TYR A 51 7.78 -7.00 -13.72
CA TYR A 51 7.16 -8.25 -14.14
C TYR A 51 8.15 -9.39 -14.19
N GLN A 52 7.71 -10.55 -13.73
CA GLN A 52 8.38 -11.83 -13.97
C GLN A 52 7.48 -12.74 -14.81
N HIS A 53 7.84 -12.91 -16.07
CA HIS A 53 7.16 -13.81 -16.99
C HIS A 53 7.94 -15.11 -17.13
N ARG A 54 7.24 -16.23 -17.06
CA ARG A 54 7.79 -17.52 -17.46
C ARG A 54 7.47 -17.73 -18.94
N LEU A 55 8.50 -17.84 -19.76
CA LEU A 55 8.38 -17.91 -21.21
C LEU A 55 9.12 -19.14 -21.75
N ASP A 56 8.58 -19.69 -22.83
CA ASP A 56 9.23 -20.74 -23.59
C ASP A 56 10.36 -20.16 -24.48
N ALA A 57 11.04 -21.02 -25.24
CA ALA A 57 12.13 -20.60 -26.12
C ALA A 57 11.70 -19.53 -27.14
N LEU A 58 10.49 -19.66 -27.71
CA LEU A 58 9.97 -18.71 -28.68
C LEU A 58 9.64 -17.37 -28.02
N GLY A 59 8.97 -17.37 -26.86
CA GLY A 59 8.66 -16.17 -26.10
C GLY A 59 9.92 -15.42 -25.64
N LEU A 60 10.97 -16.14 -25.22
CA LEU A 60 12.26 -15.54 -24.89
C LEU A 60 12.95 -14.90 -26.11
N ALA A 61 12.88 -15.54 -27.28
CA ALA A 61 13.40 -14.97 -28.52
C ALA A 61 12.63 -13.70 -28.91
N GLN A 62 11.29 -13.75 -28.85
CA GLN A 62 10.42 -12.60 -29.09
C GLN A 62 10.73 -11.45 -28.13
N ALA A 63 10.96 -11.71 -26.84
CA ALA A 63 11.34 -10.68 -25.88
C ALA A 63 12.68 -10.02 -26.23
N ALA A 64 13.67 -10.80 -26.68
CA ALA A 64 14.97 -10.28 -27.08
C ALA A 64 14.90 -9.45 -28.37
N GLU A 65 14.08 -9.86 -29.34
CA GLU A 65 13.82 -9.07 -30.54
C GLU A 65 13.05 -7.79 -30.23
N LEU A 66 12.04 -7.85 -29.35
CA LEU A 66 11.27 -6.70 -28.90
C LEU A 66 12.16 -5.63 -28.26
N ALA A 67 13.12 -6.07 -27.44
CA ALA A 67 14.13 -5.20 -26.82
C ALA A 67 15.04 -4.52 -27.85
N ARG A 68 15.40 -5.23 -28.92
CA ARG A 68 16.27 -4.75 -29.99
C ARG A 68 15.56 -3.82 -30.97
N ALA A 69 14.35 -4.19 -31.40
CA ALA A 69 13.52 -3.39 -32.29
C ALA A 69 13.09 -2.08 -31.61
N GLY A 70 12.81 -2.15 -30.31
CA GLY A 70 12.42 -1.00 -29.52
C GLY A 70 10.97 -0.55 -29.71
N ALA A 71 10.51 0.31 -28.82
CA ALA A 71 9.20 0.91 -28.97
C ALA A 71 9.26 2.10 -29.94
N THR A 72 8.75 1.96 -31.17
CA THR A 72 8.57 3.11 -32.07
C THR A 72 7.40 3.98 -31.58
N GLY A 73 7.70 4.96 -30.73
CA GLY A 73 6.78 6.04 -30.39
C GLY A 73 6.79 7.18 -31.44
N ALA A 74 5.80 8.07 -31.37
CA ALA A 74 5.65 9.24 -32.25
C ALA A 74 6.89 10.18 -32.30
N THR A 75 7.81 10.08 -31.34
CA THR A 75 9.04 10.89 -31.26
C THR A 75 10.24 10.30 -32.00
N GLY A 76 10.09 9.17 -32.71
CA GLY A 76 11.18 8.52 -33.45
C GLY A 76 12.25 7.88 -32.56
N ALA A 77 12.04 7.83 -31.24
CA ALA A 77 12.91 7.12 -30.32
C ALA A 77 12.74 5.61 -30.50
N THR A 78 13.62 4.97 -31.27
CA THR A 78 13.65 3.51 -31.42
C THR A 78 14.42 2.89 -30.26
N GLY A 79 13.80 2.06 -29.45
CA GLY A 79 14.54 1.20 -28.51
C GLY A 79 13.87 0.94 -27.18
N PHE A 80 14.68 0.36 -26.30
CA PHE A 80 14.55 0.31 -24.84
C PHE A 80 14.12 1.66 -24.20
N VAL A 81 14.34 2.78 -24.88
CA VAL A 81 14.13 4.17 -24.43
C VAL A 81 12.74 4.72 -24.78
N GLY A 82 11.94 4.01 -25.59
CA GLY A 82 10.59 4.43 -25.97
C GLY A 82 9.54 4.22 -24.88
N GLU A 83 8.36 4.82 -25.09
CA GLU A 83 7.19 4.57 -24.24
C GLU A 83 6.53 3.23 -24.58
N TRP A 84 5.90 2.64 -23.57
CA TRP A 84 5.17 1.38 -23.66
C TRP A 84 3.77 1.56 -23.12
N LEU A 85 2.80 0.89 -23.74
CA LEU A 85 1.51 0.62 -23.13
C LEU A 85 1.68 -0.64 -22.27
N LEU A 86 1.61 -0.46 -20.95
CA LEU A 86 1.84 -1.49 -19.96
C LEU A 86 0.51 -1.93 -19.34
N PRO A 87 0.04 -3.16 -19.59
CA PRO A 87 -1.06 -3.75 -18.84
C PRO A 87 -0.67 -3.89 -17.38
N LEU A 88 -1.53 -3.49 -16.44
CA LEU A 88 -1.33 -3.68 -15.00
C LEU A 88 -1.92 -5.04 -14.58
N TRP A 89 -1.24 -6.14 -14.93
CA TRP A 89 -1.76 -7.48 -14.69
C TRP A 89 -2.05 -7.80 -13.22
N HIS A 90 -1.40 -7.12 -12.28
CA HIS A 90 -1.67 -7.24 -10.85
C HIS A 90 -3.05 -6.70 -10.42
N MET A 91 -3.72 -5.94 -11.29
CA MET A 91 -5.09 -5.43 -11.15
C MET A 91 -6.07 -6.08 -12.15
N ALA A 92 -5.65 -7.14 -12.85
CA ALA A 92 -6.51 -7.79 -13.81
C ALA A 92 -7.75 -8.41 -13.13
N GLY A 93 -8.90 -8.30 -13.79
CA GLY A 93 -10.16 -8.88 -13.36
C GLY A 93 -10.74 -9.79 -14.43
N TRP A 94 -11.68 -10.63 -14.01
CA TRP A 94 -12.53 -11.37 -14.93
C TRP A 94 -13.76 -10.54 -15.26
N PRO A 95 -14.17 -10.43 -16.54
CA PRO A 95 -15.45 -9.84 -16.87
C PRO A 95 -16.59 -10.61 -16.19
N THR A 96 -17.60 -9.89 -15.72
CA THR A 96 -18.75 -10.45 -14.98
C THR A 96 -19.80 -11.07 -15.90
N ALA A 97 -19.69 -10.81 -17.20
CA ALA A 97 -20.48 -11.43 -18.26
C ALA A 97 -19.56 -11.99 -19.34
N ARG A 98 -20.13 -12.86 -20.19
CA ARG A 98 -19.41 -13.41 -21.34
C ARG A 98 -19.05 -12.30 -22.31
N VAL A 99 -17.77 -12.24 -22.70
CA VAL A 99 -17.30 -11.31 -23.73
C VAL A 99 -17.52 -11.95 -25.11
N VAL A 100 -18.08 -11.18 -26.05
CA VAL A 100 -18.38 -11.64 -27.41
C VAL A 100 -17.86 -10.63 -28.43
N GLU A 101 -17.60 -11.11 -29.65
CA GLU A 101 -17.24 -10.27 -30.79
C GLU A 101 -18.35 -9.26 -31.10
N GLY A 102 -17.96 -8.06 -31.52
CA GLY A 102 -18.88 -6.96 -31.83
C GLY A 102 -19.46 -6.24 -30.62
N ALA A 103 -19.17 -6.67 -29.39
CA ALA A 103 -19.63 -5.97 -28.19
C ALA A 103 -18.96 -4.59 -28.08
N SER A 104 -19.76 -3.56 -27.80
CA SER A 104 -19.32 -2.18 -27.56
C SER A 104 -19.07 -1.89 -26.08
N GLU A 105 -19.32 -2.86 -25.20
CA GLU A 105 -19.14 -2.75 -23.76
C GLU A 105 -18.64 -4.06 -23.15
N ILE A 106 -17.90 -3.95 -22.04
CA ILE A 106 -17.42 -5.10 -21.26
C ILE A 106 -17.86 -4.91 -19.82
N ALA A 107 -18.68 -5.84 -19.31
CA ALA A 107 -19.09 -5.85 -17.91
C ALA A 107 -17.91 -6.32 -17.03
N VAL A 108 -17.46 -5.47 -16.10
CA VAL A 108 -16.33 -5.73 -15.20
C VAL A 108 -16.46 -4.85 -13.96
N ASP A 109 -15.98 -5.31 -12.81
CA ASP A 109 -15.92 -4.48 -11.61
C ASP A 109 -14.90 -3.34 -11.78
N THR A 110 -15.41 -2.13 -12.03
CA THR A 110 -14.62 -0.92 -12.22
C THR A 110 -14.14 -0.30 -10.91
N THR A 111 -14.54 -0.85 -9.74
CA THR A 111 -14.22 -0.27 -8.42
C THR A 111 -12.93 -0.79 -7.80
N VAL A 112 -12.33 -1.84 -8.39
CA VAL A 112 -11.18 -2.58 -7.84
C VAL A 112 -9.90 -2.48 -8.68
N ALA A 113 -9.88 -1.58 -9.67
CA ALA A 113 -8.73 -1.38 -10.57
C ALA A 113 -8.72 0.05 -11.16
N ASP A 114 -7.57 0.49 -11.67
CA ASP A 114 -7.35 1.83 -12.23
C ASP A 114 -7.79 1.94 -13.71
N TYR A 115 -9.06 1.68 -14.00
CA TYR A 115 -9.62 1.93 -15.33
C TYR A 115 -9.89 3.42 -15.53
N ARG A 116 -9.50 3.98 -16.68
CA ARG A 116 -9.65 5.41 -16.98
C ARG A 116 -10.40 5.65 -18.28
N ALA A 117 -11.30 6.64 -18.27
CA ALA A 117 -11.98 7.09 -19.48
C ALA A 117 -10.97 7.70 -20.47
N LEU A 118 -11.24 7.57 -21.77
CA LEU A 118 -10.31 7.96 -22.83
C LEU A 118 -8.93 7.30 -22.71
N GLY A 119 -8.88 6.12 -22.07
CA GLY A 119 -7.67 5.34 -21.83
C GLY A 119 -7.70 4.00 -22.56
N PHE A 120 -6.89 3.06 -22.08
CA PHE A 120 -6.75 1.73 -22.68
C PHE A 120 -6.98 0.62 -21.64
N ALA A 121 -7.42 -0.54 -22.11
CA ALA A 121 -7.35 -1.80 -21.39
C ALA A 121 -6.69 -2.86 -22.28
N ALA A 122 -6.20 -3.93 -21.66
CA ALA A 122 -5.66 -5.08 -22.35
C ALA A 122 -6.50 -6.31 -22.04
N LEU A 123 -6.80 -7.08 -23.09
CA LEU A 123 -7.41 -8.40 -22.99
C LEU A 123 -6.32 -9.45 -23.16
N ALA A 124 -6.33 -10.48 -22.32
CA ALA A 124 -5.49 -11.65 -22.50
C ALA A 124 -6.28 -12.92 -22.25
N VAL A 125 -6.03 -13.92 -23.09
CA VAL A 125 -6.47 -15.30 -22.89
C VAL A 125 -5.24 -16.11 -22.50
N ASP A 126 -5.42 -17.16 -21.71
CA ASP A 126 -4.32 -18.02 -21.29
C ASP A 126 -3.53 -18.55 -22.51
N GLY A 127 -2.20 -18.43 -22.43
CA GLY A 127 -1.27 -18.80 -23.52
C GLY A 127 -1.29 -17.90 -24.77
N ALA A 128 -2.12 -16.85 -24.82
CA ALA A 128 -2.20 -15.93 -25.95
C ALA A 128 -1.49 -14.59 -25.67
N ALA A 129 -1.09 -13.89 -26.74
CA ALA A 129 -0.60 -12.52 -26.65
C ALA A 129 -1.72 -11.56 -26.20
N ALA A 130 -1.35 -10.53 -25.46
CA ALA A 130 -2.29 -9.50 -25.04
C ALA A 130 -2.76 -8.65 -26.24
N SER A 131 -4.05 -8.28 -26.26
CA SER A 131 -4.62 -7.35 -27.24
C SER A 131 -5.07 -6.06 -26.57
N LEU A 132 -4.85 -4.93 -27.26
CA LEU A 132 -5.21 -3.60 -26.79
C LEU A 132 -6.65 -3.25 -27.16
N ILE A 133 -7.38 -2.63 -26.24
CA ILE A 133 -8.69 -2.03 -26.49
C ILE A 133 -8.73 -0.60 -25.96
N GLU A 134 -9.49 0.27 -26.64
CA GLU A 134 -9.69 1.67 -26.28
C GLU A 134 -10.99 1.88 -25.50
N ILE A 135 -10.90 2.63 -24.40
CA ILE A 135 -12.03 2.92 -23.50
C ILE A 135 -12.56 4.32 -23.81
N ALA A 136 -13.83 4.41 -24.19
CA ALA A 136 -14.53 5.68 -24.34
C ALA A 136 -14.89 6.26 -22.97
N SER A 137 -15.55 5.48 -22.12
CA SER A 137 -15.92 5.87 -20.75
C SER A 137 -15.87 4.68 -19.79
N VAL A 138 -15.68 4.99 -18.51
CA VAL A 138 -15.74 4.02 -17.40
C VAL A 138 -17.05 4.30 -16.66
N GLU A 139 -17.95 3.33 -16.68
CA GLU A 139 -19.25 3.43 -16.02
C GLU A 139 -19.29 2.47 -14.82
N PRO A 140 -20.28 2.61 -13.91
CA PRO A 140 -20.46 1.64 -12.85
C PRO A 140 -20.63 0.23 -13.44
N ALA A 141 -19.74 -0.68 -13.05
CA ALA A 141 -19.71 -2.09 -13.44
C ALA A 141 -19.49 -2.42 -14.93
N ARG A 142 -19.09 -1.44 -15.77
CA ARG A 142 -18.76 -1.71 -17.18
C ARG A 142 -17.79 -0.70 -17.78
N LEU A 143 -17.11 -1.12 -18.84
CA LEU A 143 -16.30 -0.27 -19.71
C LEU A 143 -17.02 -0.09 -21.04
N VAL A 144 -17.18 1.15 -21.49
CA VAL A 144 -17.69 1.47 -22.83
C VAL A 144 -16.50 1.62 -23.77
N LEU A 145 -16.53 0.94 -24.90
CA LEU A 145 -15.41 0.89 -25.84
C LEU A 145 -15.56 1.91 -26.96
N VAL A 146 -14.44 2.43 -27.46
CA VAL A 146 -14.43 3.34 -28.62
C VAL A 146 -14.85 2.62 -29.90
N ALA A 147 -14.40 1.37 -30.06
CA ALA A 147 -14.74 0.52 -31.18
C ALA A 147 -15.28 -0.83 -30.68
N PRO A 148 -16.19 -1.48 -31.43
CA PRO A 148 -16.64 -2.83 -31.12
C PRO A 148 -15.48 -3.81 -31.02
N LEU A 149 -15.59 -4.79 -30.11
CA LEU A 149 -14.59 -5.83 -29.94
C LEU A 149 -14.38 -6.66 -31.20
N GLY A 150 -13.12 -6.96 -31.51
CA GLY A 150 -12.77 -7.97 -32.49
C GLY A 150 -13.07 -9.40 -32.00
N PRO A 151 -12.66 -10.42 -32.77
CA PRO A 151 -12.84 -11.82 -32.40
C PRO A 151 -12.21 -12.15 -31.04
N VAL A 152 -12.97 -12.84 -30.19
CA VAL A 152 -12.53 -13.30 -28.86
C VAL A 152 -12.70 -14.82 -28.79
N SER A 153 -11.59 -15.55 -28.64
CA SER A 153 -11.57 -17.03 -28.74
C SER A 153 -11.99 -17.74 -27.45
N ALA A 154 -11.84 -17.09 -26.30
CA ALA A 154 -12.23 -17.59 -24.98
C ALA A 154 -12.45 -16.41 -24.03
N GLN A 155 -13.02 -16.67 -22.85
CA GLN A 155 -13.22 -15.63 -21.84
C GLN A 155 -11.87 -15.01 -21.43
N PRO A 156 -11.63 -13.71 -21.71
CA PRO A 156 -10.36 -13.08 -21.41
C PRO A 156 -10.32 -12.58 -19.96
N ILE A 157 -9.12 -12.41 -19.42
CA ILE A 157 -8.88 -11.46 -18.33
C ILE A 157 -8.72 -10.06 -18.93
N ILE A 158 -9.15 -9.06 -18.18
CA ILE A 158 -9.03 -7.65 -18.56
C ILE A 158 -8.19 -6.91 -17.52
N ALA A 159 -7.23 -6.12 -17.98
CA ALA A 159 -6.39 -5.30 -17.12
C ALA A 159 -6.39 -3.84 -17.59
N PRO A 160 -6.32 -2.86 -16.69
CA PRO A 160 -6.09 -1.47 -17.08
C PRO A 160 -4.68 -1.33 -17.68
N VAL A 161 -4.53 -0.41 -18.63
CA VAL A 161 -3.25 -0.16 -19.31
C VAL A 161 -2.79 1.26 -19.05
N ARG A 162 -1.50 1.43 -18.75
CA ARG A 162 -0.88 2.74 -18.51
C ARG A 162 0.39 2.93 -19.32
N ARG A 163 0.74 4.19 -19.56
CA ARG A 163 1.99 4.55 -20.26
C ARG A 163 3.17 4.40 -19.31
N ALA A 164 4.23 3.76 -19.77
CA ALA A 164 5.42 3.51 -18.98
C ALA A 164 6.70 3.62 -19.83
N ILE A 165 7.83 3.81 -19.17
CA ILE A 165 9.16 3.62 -19.77
C ILE A 165 9.86 2.46 -19.08
N MET A 166 10.65 1.72 -19.84
CA MET A 166 11.49 0.68 -19.27
C MET A 166 12.73 1.32 -18.61
N THR A 167 12.98 0.99 -17.35
CA THR A 167 14.03 1.66 -16.55
C THR A 167 15.16 0.75 -16.10
N ALA A 168 15.05 -0.56 -16.34
CA ALA A 168 16.13 -1.52 -16.08
C ALA A 168 16.23 -2.54 -17.22
N PRO A 169 17.45 -2.96 -17.61
CA PRO A 169 17.66 -3.91 -18.70
C PRO A 169 16.77 -5.14 -18.57
N LEU A 170 16.25 -5.65 -19.69
CA LEU A 170 15.58 -6.94 -19.68
C LEU A 170 16.57 -8.02 -19.25
N SER A 171 16.20 -8.76 -18.22
CA SER A 171 17.00 -9.85 -17.69
C SER A 171 16.33 -11.17 -18.00
N VAL A 172 17.10 -12.11 -18.56
CA VAL A 172 16.63 -13.46 -18.90
C VAL A 172 17.43 -14.47 -18.11
N SER A 173 16.75 -15.24 -17.26
CA SER A 173 17.32 -16.38 -16.55
C SER A 173 16.83 -17.69 -17.18
N ARG A 174 17.73 -18.46 -17.80
CA ARG A 174 17.39 -19.76 -18.40
C ARG A 174 17.53 -20.88 -17.36
N ARG A 175 16.50 -21.70 -17.19
CA ARG A 175 16.52 -22.84 -16.24
C ARG A 175 16.80 -24.18 -16.91
N ARG A 176 16.24 -24.45 -18.11
CA ARG A 176 16.50 -25.61 -18.99
C ARG A 176 16.31 -25.21 -20.46
N GLN A 177 16.64 -26.09 -21.43
CA GLN A 177 16.78 -25.79 -22.87
C GLN A 177 15.58 -25.12 -23.58
N SER A 178 14.44 -24.91 -22.91
CA SER A 178 13.28 -24.24 -23.48
C SER A 178 12.44 -23.43 -22.49
N ASP A 179 12.90 -23.19 -21.26
CA ASP A 179 12.13 -22.49 -20.22
C ASP A 179 13.02 -21.47 -19.48
N GLY A 180 12.53 -20.24 -19.39
CA GLY A 180 13.23 -19.17 -18.71
C GLY A 180 12.30 -18.12 -18.13
N ILE A 181 12.88 -17.31 -17.25
CA ILE A 181 12.21 -16.20 -16.59
C ILE A 181 12.71 -14.91 -17.22
N LEU A 182 11.79 -14.14 -17.81
CA LEU A 182 12.01 -12.78 -18.25
C LEU A 182 11.62 -11.83 -17.12
N SER A 183 12.55 -10.96 -16.72
CA SER A 183 12.32 -9.86 -15.79
C SER A 183 12.35 -8.53 -16.54
N ALA A 184 11.30 -7.73 -16.40
CA ALA A 184 11.15 -6.42 -17.04
C ALA A 184 10.69 -5.38 -16.02
N THR A 185 11.36 -4.24 -15.94
CA THR A 185 11.06 -3.17 -14.97
C THR A 185 10.67 -1.89 -15.68
N PHE A 186 9.51 -1.35 -15.31
CA PHE A 186 8.92 -0.17 -15.91
C PHE A 186 8.64 0.89 -14.85
N THR A 187 8.82 2.16 -15.21
CA THR A 187 8.32 3.30 -14.44
C THR A 187 7.11 3.88 -15.17
N LEU A 188 5.99 4.00 -14.47
CA LEU A 188 4.77 4.61 -15.03
C LEU A 188 4.97 6.13 -15.20
N LEU A 189 4.48 6.67 -16.31
CA LEU A 189 4.70 8.07 -16.70
C LEU A 189 3.60 9.01 -16.25
N ASP A 190 2.38 8.49 -16.17
CA ASP A 190 1.22 9.19 -15.67
C ASP A 190 1.09 9.02 -14.16
N GLY A 191 0.32 9.88 -13.50
CA GLY A 191 -0.08 9.70 -12.10
C GLY A 191 -1.50 9.16 -12.01
N ALA A 192 -1.75 8.20 -11.12
CA ALA A 192 -3.11 7.74 -10.86
C ALA A 192 -3.92 8.76 -10.06
N ASP A 193 -5.19 8.94 -10.43
CA ASP A 193 -6.16 9.69 -9.62
C ASP A 193 -6.82 8.72 -8.64
N LEU A 194 -6.06 8.33 -7.61
CA LEU A 194 -6.59 7.47 -6.56
C LEU A 194 -7.20 8.28 -5.43
N VAL A 195 -8.52 8.20 -5.31
CA VAL A 195 -9.23 8.67 -4.12
C VAL A 195 -8.83 7.80 -2.93
N ALA A 196 -8.50 8.44 -1.80
CA ALA A 196 -8.13 7.72 -0.58
C ALA A 196 -9.20 6.70 -0.18
N SER A 197 -8.75 5.54 0.33
CA SER A 197 -9.69 4.57 0.88
C SER A 197 -10.43 5.17 2.07
N VAL A 198 -11.75 4.98 2.14
CA VAL A 198 -12.54 5.34 3.32
C VAL A 198 -12.21 4.32 4.41
N GLY A 199 -11.73 4.81 5.55
CA GLY A 199 -11.40 4.01 6.72
C GLY A 199 -11.81 4.73 8.00
N PRO A 200 -11.78 4.04 9.15
CA PRO A 200 -12.03 4.67 10.44
C PRO A 200 -11.02 5.79 10.70
N GLN A 201 -11.50 6.88 11.30
CA GLN A 201 -10.67 8.02 11.69
C GLN A 201 -10.80 8.31 13.18
N TYR A 202 -9.68 8.73 13.76
CA TYR A 202 -9.59 9.20 15.12
C TYR A 202 -8.76 10.48 15.16
N LEU A 203 -9.32 11.55 15.73
CA LEU A 203 -8.72 12.89 15.77
C LEU A 203 -8.30 13.41 14.38
N GLY A 204 -9.07 13.09 13.34
CA GLY A 204 -8.77 13.52 11.95
C GLY A 204 -7.71 12.71 11.22
N HIS A 205 -7.18 11.65 11.84
CA HIS A 205 -6.21 10.74 11.23
C HIS A 205 -6.80 9.34 11.07
N ASP A 206 -6.45 8.67 9.98
CA ASP A 206 -6.89 7.29 9.75
C ASP A 206 -6.33 6.33 10.81
N VAL A 207 -7.07 5.28 11.10
CA VAL A 207 -6.66 4.19 11.99
C VAL A 207 -6.43 2.92 11.17
N LEU A 208 -5.23 2.36 11.23
CA LEU A 208 -4.93 1.06 10.62
C LEU A 208 -5.34 -0.05 11.58
N LEU A 209 -6.46 -0.73 11.28
CA LEU A 209 -7.01 -1.81 12.10
C LEU A 209 -6.56 -3.21 11.67
N ASP A 210 -5.74 -3.32 10.63
CA ASP A 210 -5.25 -4.62 10.19
C ASP A 210 -4.12 -5.08 11.13
N PRO A 211 -4.26 -6.21 11.83
CA PRO A 211 -3.17 -6.75 12.62
C PRO A 211 -2.04 -7.20 11.70
N SER A 212 -0.80 -6.94 12.13
CA SER A 212 0.39 -7.46 11.46
C SER A 212 0.33 -8.98 11.38
N LEU A 213 0.52 -9.54 10.19
CA LEU A 213 0.56 -11.00 10.00
C LEU A 213 1.90 -11.55 10.50
N LEU A 214 1.81 -12.43 11.50
CA LEU A 214 2.96 -13.07 12.13
C LEU A 214 3.37 -14.33 11.36
N ARG A 215 4.10 -14.18 10.24
CA ARG A 215 4.90 -15.30 9.68
C ARG A 215 6.24 -15.47 10.39
N GLN A 216 6.73 -14.39 10.98
CA GLN A 216 7.93 -14.29 11.80
C GLN A 216 7.61 -13.42 13.02
N PRO A 217 8.38 -13.52 14.12
CA PRO A 217 8.20 -12.63 15.26
C PRO A 217 8.30 -11.17 14.81
N LEU A 218 7.35 -10.36 15.23
CA LEU A 218 7.37 -8.92 15.00
C LEU A 218 8.55 -8.30 15.74
N GLN A 219 9.45 -7.65 15.03
CA GLN A 219 10.56 -6.93 15.65
C GLN A 219 10.15 -5.48 15.88
N SER A 220 10.17 -5.06 17.15
CA SER A 220 10.02 -3.66 17.56
C SER A 220 11.33 -3.15 18.13
N THR A 221 11.72 -1.94 17.74
CA THR A 221 12.84 -1.22 18.35
C THR A 221 12.32 -0.06 19.18
N LEU A 222 12.88 0.09 20.37
CA LEU A 222 12.52 1.13 21.33
C LEU A 222 13.76 1.99 21.52
N LEU A 223 13.73 3.22 21.02
CA LEU A 223 14.90 4.09 20.95
C LEU A 223 14.59 5.47 21.49
N ARG A 224 15.56 6.03 22.21
CA ARG A 224 15.63 7.45 22.52
C ARG A 224 16.94 7.96 21.97
N ALA A 225 16.86 8.91 21.04
CA ALA A 225 18.05 9.55 20.50
C ALA A 225 18.72 10.35 21.62
N VAL A 226 20.01 10.07 21.86
CA VAL A 226 20.84 10.73 22.87
C VAL A 226 22.18 11.12 22.24
N GLU A 227 22.70 12.27 22.63
CA GLU A 227 24.05 12.73 22.32
C GLU A 227 24.96 12.43 23.52
N TYR A 228 26.12 11.87 23.22
CA TYR A 228 27.15 11.59 24.21
C TYR A 228 28.20 12.69 24.13
N VAL A 229 28.34 13.47 25.20
CA VAL A 229 29.40 14.45 25.37
C VAL A 229 30.47 13.82 26.24
N ASP A 230 31.53 13.35 25.59
CA ASP A 230 32.70 12.75 26.24
C ASP A 230 33.95 13.57 25.88
N ASN A 231 34.54 14.20 26.89
CA ASN A 231 35.76 15.00 26.75
C ASN A 231 37.04 14.18 27.05
N GLY A 232 36.92 12.85 27.22
CA GLY A 232 38.04 11.93 27.48
C GLY A 232 38.62 12.01 28.90
N PHE A 233 38.20 12.99 29.70
CA PHE A 233 38.54 13.15 31.12
C PHE A 233 37.26 13.49 31.89
N GLY A 234 36.91 12.70 32.91
CA GLY A 234 35.70 12.89 33.72
C GLY A 234 34.50 12.04 33.24
N PRO A 235 33.31 12.24 33.85
CA PRO A 235 32.12 11.46 33.53
C PRO A 235 31.51 11.84 32.18
N ILE A 236 31.01 10.84 31.45
CA ILE A 236 30.28 11.03 30.18
C ILE A 236 28.92 11.68 30.48
N ALA A 237 28.63 12.81 29.84
CA ALA A 237 27.31 13.43 29.89
C ALA A 237 26.46 12.89 28.72
N VAL A 238 25.21 12.51 29.02
CA VAL A 238 24.26 11.99 28.05
C VAL A 238 23.06 12.92 27.99
N GLU A 239 22.87 13.58 26.86
CA GLU A 239 21.76 14.51 26.66
C GLU A 239 20.77 13.93 25.65
N PRO A 240 19.47 13.89 25.95
CA PRO A 240 18.49 13.43 24.98
C PRO A 240 18.40 14.43 23.82
N ALA A 241 18.71 13.97 22.61
CA ALA A 241 18.58 14.74 21.38
C ALA A 241 17.10 15.06 21.07
N ARG A 242 16.17 14.27 21.61
CA ARG A 242 14.72 14.48 21.50
C ARG A 242 14.02 14.29 22.84
N ASP A 243 12.96 15.07 23.04
CA ASP A 243 12.09 14.92 24.21
C ASP A 243 11.13 13.74 24.07
N VAL A 244 10.96 13.25 22.84
CA VAL A 244 10.01 12.20 22.48
C VAL A 244 10.70 10.84 22.35
N PHE A 245 10.12 9.84 23.00
CA PHE A 245 10.49 8.43 22.82
C PHE A 245 10.05 7.95 21.43
N GLN A 246 10.90 7.20 20.73
CA GLN A 246 10.57 6.68 19.40
C GLN A 246 10.51 5.16 19.42
N ARG A 247 9.33 4.63 19.14
CA ARG A 247 9.15 3.21 18.79
C ARG A 247 9.17 3.05 17.28
N GLY A 248 10.04 2.17 16.80
CA GLY A 248 10.05 1.68 15.43
C GLY A 248 9.46 0.27 15.36
N GLU A 249 8.67 -0.02 14.34
CA GLU A 249 8.08 -1.34 14.14
C GLU A 249 7.94 -1.67 12.65
N THR A 250 8.20 -2.91 12.26
CA THR A 250 7.98 -3.38 10.89
C THR A 250 6.67 -4.13 10.76
N ILE A 251 5.71 -3.55 10.04
CA ILE A 251 4.39 -4.12 9.80
C ILE A 251 4.41 -4.94 8.52
N SER A 252 3.76 -6.09 8.53
CA SER A 252 3.57 -6.93 7.34
C SER A 252 2.10 -7.30 7.19
N LEU A 253 1.54 -7.01 6.01
CA LEU A 253 0.14 -7.20 5.69
C LEU A 253 -0.01 -8.11 4.48
N HIS A 254 -1.12 -8.85 4.42
CA HIS A 254 -1.52 -9.61 3.26
C HIS A 254 -2.98 -9.29 2.91
N ASP A 255 -3.19 -8.84 1.68
CA ASP A 255 -4.51 -8.45 1.18
C ASP A 255 -4.99 -9.48 0.16
N TYR A 256 -6.08 -10.17 0.48
CA TYR A 256 -6.66 -11.25 -0.32
C TYR A 256 -7.76 -10.73 -1.25
N GLY A 257 -7.66 -11.08 -2.54
CA GLY A 257 -8.64 -10.70 -3.55
C GLY A 257 -8.55 -9.23 -4.01
N PRO A 258 -9.24 -8.88 -5.11
CA PRO A 258 -9.08 -7.57 -5.75
C PRO A 258 -9.45 -6.38 -4.86
N ALA A 259 -10.56 -6.47 -4.12
CA ALA A 259 -11.06 -5.37 -3.30
C ALA A 259 -10.10 -4.99 -2.16
N ALA A 260 -9.56 -5.98 -1.42
CA ALA A 260 -8.63 -5.72 -0.34
C ALA A 260 -7.30 -5.12 -0.86
N ARG A 261 -6.77 -5.67 -1.96
CA ARG A 261 -5.55 -5.16 -2.61
C ARG A 261 -5.72 -3.71 -3.05
N TRP A 262 -6.86 -3.40 -3.68
CA TRP A 262 -7.17 -2.05 -4.12
C TRP A 262 -7.33 -1.09 -2.94
N ALA A 263 -8.02 -1.50 -1.87
CA ALA A 263 -8.14 -0.71 -0.65
C ALA A 263 -6.78 -0.41 -0.02
N ARG A 264 -5.89 -1.41 0.10
CA ARG A 264 -4.51 -1.21 0.61
C ARG A 264 -3.75 -0.22 -0.24
N ARG A 265 -3.77 -0.39 -1.56
CA ARG A 265 -3.07 0.48 -2.49
C ARG A 265 -3.55 1.93 -2.36
N ARG A 266 -4.87 2.17 -2.34
CA ARG A 266 -5.45 3.50 -2.12
C ARG A 266 -5.09 4.07 -0.74
N TRP A 267 -5.04 3.24 0.30
CA TRP A 267 -4.61 3.66 1.63
C TRP A 267 -3.13 4.09 1.64
N LEU A 268 -2.21 3.30 1.06
CA LEU A 268 -0.79 3.66 0.93
C LEU A 268 -0.62 4.97 0.15
N TRP A 269 -1.34 5.12 -0.96
CA TRP A 269 -1.42 6.36 -1.72
C TRP A 269 -1.79 7.57 -0.87
N SER A 270 -2.78 7.41 0.00
CA SER A 270 -3.20 8.48 0.89
C SER A 270 -2.16 8.85 1.95
N ARG A 271 -1.20 7.97 2.29
CA ARG A 271 -0.15 8.25 3.31
C ARG A 271 0.93 9.19 2.80
N ARG A 272 1.17 9.23 1.48
CA ARG A 272 2.23 10.04 0.87
C ARG A 272 3.60 9.79 1.51
N GLY A 273 3.97 8.52 1.66
CA GLY A 273 5.24 8.11 2.25
C GLY A 273 5.35 8.55 3.71
N ARG A 274 6.44 9.24 4.04
CA ARG A 274 6.70 9.75 5.41
C ARG A 274 5.83 10.94 5.79
N GLN A 275 5.04 11.51 4.86
CA GLN A 275 4.36 12.78 5.11
C GLN A 275 3.20 12.68 6.11
N ARG A 276 2.27 11.74 5.91
CA ARG A 276 1.05 11.67 6.73
C ARG A 276 1.14 10.57 7.77
N SER A 277 0.79 10.93 9.00
CA SER A 277 0.66 10.00 10.11
C SER A 277 -0.70 9.34 10.16
N PHE A 278 -0.78 8.28 10.94
CA PHE A 278 -1.98 7.49 11.21
C PHE A 278 -1.88 6.86 12.60
N TRP A 279 -3.00 6.38 13.10
CA TRP A 279 -3.05 5.63 14.36
C TRP A 279 -2.88 4.15 14.10
N LEU A 280 -2.08 3.50 14.94
CA LEU A 280 -1.82 2.08 14.89
C LEU A 280 -2.02 1.47 16.28
N PRO A 281 -2.95 0.52 16.44
CA PRO A 281 -3.02 -0.30 17.63
C PRO A 281 -1.78 -1.19 17.72
N THR A 282 -1.25 -1.37 18.92
CA THR A 282 -0.09 -2.23 19.15
C THR A 282 -0.41 -3.73 19.07
N TRP A 283 -1.69 -4.11 19.08
CA TRP A 283 -2.16 -5.50 19.04
C TRP A 283 -1.63 -6.41 20.17
N GLY A 284 -1.09 -5.82 21.25
CA GLY A 284 -0.43 -6.57 22.33
C GLY A 284 -1.29 -6.96 23.53
N TRP A 285 -2.54 -6.51 23.60
CA TRP A 285 -3.44 -6.71 24.77
C TRP A 285 -2.81 -6.29 26.09
N GLU A 286 -2.12 -5.16 26.10
CA GLU A 286 -1.28 -4.72 27.21
C GLU A 286 -2.09 -4.44 28.49
N PHE A 287 -3.34 -4.03 28.33
CA PHE A 287 -4.19 -3.65 29.44
C PHE A 287 -5.11 -4.78 29.85
N LYS A 288 -4.86 -5.31 31.04
CA LYS A 288 -5.76 -6.25 31.71
C LYS A 288 -6.78 -5.48 32.53
N MET A 289 -8.01 -5.40 32.04
CA MET A 289 -9.12 -4.80 32.78
C MET A 289 -9.41 -5.57 34.07
N ARG A 290 -9.79 -4.82 35.12
CA ARG A 290 -10.09 -5.34 36.47
C ARG A 290 -11.55 -5.22 36.84
N ALA A 291 -12.29 -4.39 36.10
CA ALA A 291 -13.72 -4.22 36.25
C ALA A 291 -14.33 -3.92 34.87
N ALA A 292 -15.58 -4.35 34.67
CA ALA A 292 -16.37 -3.88 33.53
C ALA A 292 -16.73 -2.40 33.72
N MET A 293 -16.97 -1.70 32.60
CA MET A 293 -17.43 -0.31 32.62
C MET A 293 -18.86 -0.21 32.06
N THR A 294 -19.64 0.69 32.64
CA THR A 294 -20.93 1.09 32.07
C THR A 294 -20.72 2.05 30.89
N SER A 295 -21.76 2.27 30.08
CA SER A 295 -21.72 3.20 28.94
C SER A 295 -21.38 4.63 29.32
N VAL A 296 -21.70 5.05 30.55
CA VAL A 296 -21.44 6.39 31.10
C VAL A 296 -20.20 6.44 32.00
N GLY A 297 -19.56 5.30 32.25
CA GLY A 297 -18.38 5.21 33.11
C GLY A 297 -17.17 5.91 32.49
N THR A 298 -16.49 6.74 33.27
CA THR A 298 -15.30 7.51 32.83
C THR A 298 -14.00 6.96 33.40
N LEU A 299 -14.05 5.82 34.12
CA LEU A 299 -12.94 5.28 34.88
C LEU A 299 -12.68 3.84 34.47
N LEU A 300 -11.55 3.61 33.80
CA LEU A 300 -11.07 2.30 33.39
C LEU A 300 -10.10 1.77 34.45
N ARG A 301 -10.46 0.67 35.13
CA ARG A 301 -9.59 0.03 36.13
C ARG A 301 -8.77 -1.08 35.48
N VAL A 302 -7.44 -1.00 35.61
CA VAL A 302 -6.49 -1.90 34.95
C VAL A 302 -5.39 -2.36 35.89
N ALA A 303 -4.76 -3.48 35.56
CA ALA A 303 -3.49 -3.86 36.17
C ALA A 303 -2.40 -2.79 35.84
N PRO A 304 -1.51 -2.45 36.79
CA PRO A 304 -0.40 -1.53 36.53
C PRO A 304 0.57 -2.10 35.48
N ILE A 305 0.97 -1.26 34.52
CA ILE A 305 1.96 -1.59 33.47
C ILE A 305 2.99 -0.47 33.24
N ALA A 306 2.77 0.70 33.86
CA ALA A 306 3.63 1.87 33.80
C ALA A 306 3.39 2.74 35.03
N ASP A 307 4.24 3.74 35.27
CA ASP A 307 3.97 4.79 36.25
C ASP A 307 2.77 5.64 35.85
N LEU A 308 2.08 6.23 36.84
CA LEU A 308 0.84 7.00 36.63
C LEU A 308 1.00 8.12 35.59
N THR A 309 2.13 8.84 35.61
CA THR A 309 2.44 9.90 34.65
C THR A 309 2.64 9.39 33.24
N GLY A 310 3.03 8.11 33.07
CA GLY A 310 3.25 7.48 31.77
C GLY A 310 1.98 7.11 31.01
N TYR A 311 0.80 7.24 31.63
CA TYR A 311 -0.49 7.01 30.96
C TYR A 311 -1.09 8.28 30.37
N VAL A 312 -0.93 9.42 31.03
CA VAL A 312 -1.67 10.65 30.72
C VAL A 312 -1.24 11.20 29.35
N GLY A 313 -2.23 11.57 28.53
CA GLY A 313 -2.02 12.05 27.15
C GLY A 313 -1.80 10.95 26.12
N ARG A 314 -1.82 9.67 26.53
CA ARG A 314 -1.73 8.54 25.60
C ARG A 314 -3.12 8.04 25.21
N HIS A 315 -3.19 7.41 24.04
CA HIS A 315 -4.43 6.90 23.48
C HIS A 315 -4.50 5.38 23.56
N ILE A 316 -5.71 4.87 23.72
CA ILE A 316 -6.01 3.44 23.78
C ILE A 316 -7.10 3.07 22.78
N MET A 317 -7.11 1.81 22.37
CA MET A 317 -8.20 1.19 21.64
C MET A 317 -8.87 0.13 22.52
N LEU A 318 -10.18 0.25 22.71
CA LEU A 318 -11.03 -0.77 23.29
C LEU A 318 -11.59 -1.63 22.14
N ASP A 319 -11.20 -2.90 22.07
CA ASP A 319 -11.59 -3.82 21.00
C ASP A 319 -12.95 -4.47 21.31
N LEU A 320 -14.02 -3.75 20.98
CA LEU A 320 -15.39 -4.18 21.26
C LEU A 320 -15.97 -4.96 20.08
N PRO A 321 -16.84 -5.97 20.33
CA PRO A 321 -17.54 -6.69 19.27
C PRO A 321 -18.40 -5.81 18.35
N SER A 322 -18.87 -4.65 18.84
CA SER A 322 -19.62 -3.66 18.06
C SER A 322 -18.74 -2.80 17.15
N GLY A 323 -17.42 -2.92 17.25
CA GLY A 323 -16.44 -2.08 16.59
C GLY A 323 -15.51 -1.37 17.59
N PRO A 324 -14.26 -1.10 17.21
CA PRO A 324 -13.26 -0.55 18.11
C PRO A 324 -13.61 0.88 18.54
N LEU A 325 -13.22 1.22 19.76
CA LEU A 325 -13.43 2.55 20.33
C LEU A 325 -12.10 3.15 20.81
N TRP A 326 -11.80 4.36 20.36
CA TRP A 326 -10.55 5.04 20.73
C TRP A 326 -10.79 6.10 21.81
N ARG A 327 -9.89 6.16 22.80
CA ARG A 327 -9.96 7.11 23.90
C ARG A 327 -8.59 7.63 24.29
N GLU A 328 -8.53 8.89 24.69
CA GLU A 328 -7.38 9.47 25.37
C GLU A 328 -7.50 9.22 26.87
N ILE A 329 -6.38 8.93 27.52
CA ILE A 329 -6.27 8.88 28.97
C ILE A 329 -5.94 10.29 29.47
N THR A 330 -6.90 10.93 30.14
CA THR A 330 -6.76 12.30 30.64
C THR A 330 -6.25 12.39 32.08
N GLY A 331 -6.19 11.24 32.78
CA GLY A 331 -5.72 11.17 34.15
C GLY A 331 -5.47 9.73 34.58
N ALA A 332 -4.60 9.53 35.55
CA ALA A 332 -4.32 8.22 36.13
C ALA A 332 -4.06 8.35 37.63
N VAL A 333 -4.68 7.48 38.43
CA VAL A 333 -4.50 7.43 39.88
C VAL A 333 -4.32 5.98 40.35
N ALA A 334 -3.60 5.79 41.46
CA ALA A 334 -3.52 4.49 42.11
C ALA A 334 -4.88 4.13 42.74
N ASP A 335 -5.23 2.84 42.67
CA ASP A 335 -6.47 2.27 43.20
C ASP A 335 -6.14 0.92 43.88
N GLY A 336 -5.52 1.00 45.06
CA GLY A 336 -4.94 -0.16 45.73
C GLY A 336 -3.78 -0.75 44.93
N ALA A 337 -3.89 -2.03 44.54
CA ALA A 337 -2.90 -2.72 43.70
C ALA A 337 -3.11 -2.51 42.19
N ASP A 338 -4.18 -1.80 41.81
CA ASP A 338 -4.53 -1.50 40.43
C ASP A 338 -4.36 -0.01 40.13
N HIS A 339 -4.45 0.35 38.84
CA HIS A 339 -4.53 1.73 38.40
C HIS A 339 -5.93 2.05 37.87
N ARG A 340 -6.36 3.29 38.08
CA ARG A 340 -7.62 3.82 37.56
C ARG A 340 -7.32 4.95 36.59
N LEU A 341 -7.70 4.75 35.33
CA LEU A 341 -7.46 5.65 34.22
C LEU A 341 -8.73 6.43 33.90
N SER A 342 -8.64 7.75 33.80
CA SER A 342 -9.73 8.63 33.40
C SER A 342 -9.80 8.71 31.88
N ILE A 343 -10.95 8.39 31.31
CA ILE A 343 -11.26 8.43 29.88
C ILE A 343 -12.64 9.03 29.65
N ALA A 344 -12.89 9.57 28.46
CA ALA A 344 -14.24 9.96 28.08
C ALA A 344 -15.19 8.74 28.04
N ALA A 345 -16.44 8.93 28.44
CA ALA A 345 -17.43 7.86 28.53
C ALA A 345 -17.51 7.06 27.21
N PRO A 346 -17.55 5.72 27.26
CA PRO A 346 -17.50 4.91 26.06
C PRO A 346 -18.78 4.98 25.22
N GLY A 347 -19.91 5.37 25.81
CA GLY A 347 -21.23 5.38 25.16
C GLY A 347 -21.87 4.00 25.03
N VAL A 348 -21.08 2.94 25.21
CA VAL A 348 -21.48 1.53 25.21
C VAL A 348 -20.86 0.81 26.41
N PRO A 349 -21.51 -0.21 26.99
CA PRO A 349 -20.90 -0.98 28.07
C PRO A 349 -19.63 -1.68 27.58
N VAL A 350 -18.59 -1.69 28.42
CA VAL A 350 -17.29 -2.33 28.12
C VAL A 350 -17.13 -3.53 29.07
N PRO A 351 -17.32 -4.76 28.57
CA PRO A 351 -17.08 -5.97 29.36
C PRO A 351 -15.64 -6.05 29.91
N ILE A 352 -15.46 -6.69 31.06
CA ILE A 352 -14.13 -6.88 31.67
C ILE A 352 -13.16 -7.68 30.78
N ALA A 353 -13.69 -8.51 29.88
CA ALA A 353 -12.89 -9.33 28.97
C ALA A 353 -12.47 -8.59 27.68
N THR A 354 -12.87 -7.33 27.51
CA THR A 354 -12.54 -6.54 26.31
C THR A 354 -11.02 -6.36 26.22
N PRO A 355 -10.39 -6.77 25.10
CA PRO A 355 -8.99 -6.46 24.86
C PRO A 355 -8.78 -4.95 24.74
N VAL A 356 -7.76 -4.45 25.42
CA VAL A 356 -7.42 -3.03 25.39
C VAL A 356 -5.96 -2.88 24.99
N HIS A 357 -5.74 -2.05 23.97
CA HIS A 357 -4.46 -1.87 23.31
C HIS A 357 -3.96 -0.44 23.47
N TRP A 358 -2.65 -0.26 23.46
CA TRP A 358 -2.10 1.05 23.16
C TRP A 358 -2.43 1.45 21.72
N LEU A 359 -2.74 2.73 21.51
CA LEU A 359 -2.92 3.33 20.21
C LEU A 359 -1.80 4.35 19.99
N SER A 360 -0.82 4.00 19.15
CA SER A 360 0.33 4.86 18.86
C SER A 360 0.09 5.68 17.61
N HIS A 361 0.48 6.96 17.65
CA HIS A 361 0.49 7.82 16.49
C HIS A 361 1.80 7.61 15.73
N VAL A 362 1.72 7.12 14.50
CA VAL A 362 2.89 6.70 13.73
C VAL A 362 2.87 7.30 12.33
N ARG A 363 4.01 7.31 11.66
CA ARG A 363 4.11 7.48 10.21
C ARG A 363 4.96 6.37 9.61
N LEU A 364 4.91 6.23 8.29
CA LEU A 364 5.90 5.42 7.58
C LEU A 364 7.31 5.98 7.83
N ASP A 365 8.28 5.09 7.95
CA ASP A 365 9.69 5.45 8.10
C ASP A 365 10.45 5.43 6.76
N ALA A 366 9.76 5.14 5.66
CA ALA A 366 10.31 5.21 4.31
C ALA A 366 9.31 5.86 3.35
N ASP A 367 9.85 6.56 2.34
CA ASP A 367 9.05 7.03 1.21
C ASP A 367 8.92 5.96 0.11
N ARG A 368 9.57 4.80 0.27
CA ARG A 368 9.47 3.68 -0.66
C ARG A 368 8.74 2.53 0.01
N VAL A 369 7.64 2.08 -0.57
CA VAL A 369 6.91 0.88 -0.16
C VAL A 369 6.87 -0.09 -1.32
N GLU A 370 7.12 -1.37 -1.04
CA GLU A 370 7.10 -2.44 -2.02
C GLU A 370 5.92 -3.39 -1.75
N ILE A 371 5.20 -3.73 -2.80
CA ILE A 371 4.03 -4.59 -2.80
C ILE A 371 4.32 -5.76 -3.74
N GLY A 372 4.35 -6.98 -3.20
CA GLY A 372 4.46 -8.20 -3.98
C GLY A 372 3.06 -8.73 -4.30
N HIS A 373 2.69 -8.78 -5.58
CA HIS A 373 1.43 -9.35 -6.04
C HIS A 373 1.65 -10.76 -6.58
N ASN A 374 0.88 -11.70 -6.05
CA ASN A 374 0.76 -13.06 -6.58
C ASN A 374 -0.64 -13.23 -7.19
N ALA A 375 -0.99 -14.44 -7.62
CA ALA A 375 -2.30 -14.72 -8.21
C ALA A 375 -3.49 -14.36 -7.27
N THR A 376 -3.36 -14.61 -5.95
CA THR A 376 -4.49 -14.56 -5.01
C THR A 376 -4.39 -13.50 -3.91
N ALA A 377 -3.18 -13.20 -3.42
CA ALA A 377 -2.93 -12.15 -2.43
C ALA A 377 -1.83 -11.17 -2.87
N SER A 378 -1.84 -9.98 -2.28
CA SER A 378 -0.67 -9.10 -2.23
C SER A 378 -0.04 -9.16 -0.86
N ALA A 379 1.27 -8.97 -0.79
CA ALA A 379 2.03 -8.85 0.44
C ALA A 379 2.72 -7.49 0.48
N THR A 380 2.65 -6.80 1.61
CA THR A 380 3.32 -5.52 1.79
C THR A 380 3.97 -5.48 3.16
N SER A 381 5.22 -5.05 3.21
CA SER A 381 5.95 -4.81 4.46
C SER A 381 6.49 -3.38 4.48
N PHE A 382 6.32 -2.69 5.59
CA PHE A 382 6.84 -1.34 5.78
C PHE A 382 7.15 -1.07 7.25
N THR A 383 8.16 -0.24 7.47
CA THR A 383 8.52 0.21 8.82
C THR A 383 7.77 1.48 9.16
N VAL A 384 7.31 1.57 10.40
CA VAL A 384 6.68 2.75 10.99
C VAL A 384 7.51 3.25 12.15
N ILE A 385 7.37 4.54 12.43
CA ILE A 385 7.98 5.19 13.59
C ILE A 385 6.94 6.04 14.32
N GLU A 386 6.97 5.98 15.64
CA GLU A 386 6.12 6.81 16.52
C GLU A 386 6.52 8.28 16.45
N VAL A 387 5.50 9.12 16.41
CA VAL A 387 5.58 10.57 16.22
C VAL A 387 4.56 11.26 17.10
N ALA A 388 4.83 12.50 17.48
CA ALA A 388 3.85 13.29 18.23
C ALA A 388 2.52 13.40 17.45
N PRO A 389 1.35 13.36 18.12
CA PRO A 389 0.03 13.64 17.56
C PRO A 389 -0.01 14.92 16.72
#